data_AF-A0A7C9M569-F1
#
_entry.id   AF-A0A7C9M569-F1
#
_cell.length_a   1.000
_cell.length_b   1.000
_cell.length_c   1.000
_cell.angle_alpha   90.00
_cell.angle_beta   90.00
_cell.angle_gamma   90.00
#
_symmetry.space_group_name_H-M   'P 1'
#
loop_
_entity.id
_entity.type
_entity.pdbx_description
1 polymer ?
#
loop_
_entity_poly.entity_id
_entity_poly.type
_entity_poly.pdbx_seq_one_letter_code
_entity_poly.pdbx_strand_id
1 'polypeptide(L)'
;MDAFSDEDFDLERGVPGVRPVSEKTSRQMRYYVDDYGAVLAKLPPEAWQTSVCQWMEGYWDVLVDLYVVDEGASDLALELRVYEAGGDYAFDIRLICVR
;
A
#
# COMPACT_ATOMS: atom_id res chain seq x y z
N MET A 1 7.55 8.40 -7.63
CA MET A 1 7.05 9.13 -6.45
C MET A 1 6.66 8.07 -5.47
N ASP A 2 7.18 8.12 -4.25
CA ASP A 2 7.14 6.98 -3.33
C ASP A 2 6.49 7.44 -2.02
N ALA A 3 5.15 7.59 -2.06
CA ALA A 3 4.41 8.35 -1.05
C ALA A 3 4.57 7.79 0.38
N PHE A 4 4.43 6.48 0.58
CA PHE A 4 4.52 5.90 1.93
C PHE A 4 5.94 5.92 2.51
N SER A 5 6.98 5.78 1.68
CA SER A 5 8.37 5.98 2.14
C SER A 5 8.70 7.45 2.44
N ASP A 6 7.92 8.38 1.88
CA ASP A 6 7.99 9.82 2.17
C ASP A 6 7.05 10.24 3.33
N GLU A 7 6.49 9.28 4.08
CA GLU A 7 5.53 9.46 5.18
C GLU A 7 4.19 10.13 4.78
N ASP A 8 3.88 10.18 3.48
CA ASP A 8 2.61 10.71 2.94
C ASP A 8 1.52 9.63 2.97
N PHE A 9 1.07 9.26 4.17
CA PHE A 9 -0.02 8.29 4.37
C PHE A 9 -1.40 8.82 3.99
N ASP A 10 -1.54 10.14 3.91
CA ASP A 10 -2.77 10.83 3.54
C ASP A 10 -2.93 10.90 2.00
N LEU A 11 -1.84 10.64 1.25
CA LEU A 11 -1.74 10.73 -0.21
C LEU A 11 -2.19 12.10 -0.74
N GLU A 12 -1.93 13.17 0.02
CA GLU A 12 -2.42 14.52 -0.28
C GLU A 12 -1.84 15.08 -1.58
N ARG A 13 -0.63 14.64 -1.94
CA ARG A 13 0.02 15.05 -3.19
C ARG A 13 -0.65 14.46 -4.44
N GLY A 14 -1.52 13.47 -4.24
CA GLY A 14 -2.25 12.77 -5.30
C GLY A 14 -1.39 11.76 -6.05
N VAL A 15 -1.92 10.54 -6.17
CA VAL A 15 -1.34 9.50 -7.03
C VAL A 15 -2.35 9.17 -8.12
N PRO A 16 -1.98 9.23 -9.42
CA PRO A 16 -2.90 8.93 -10.51
C PRO A 16 -3.61 7.58 -10.33
N GLY A 17 -4.92 7.57 -10.52
CA GLY A 17 -5.76 6.38 -10.36
C GLY A 17 -6.05 6.00 -8.90
N VAL A 18 -5.35 6.56 -7.90
CA VAL A 18 -5.61 6.25 -6.49
C VAL A 18 -6.76 7.12 -5.98
N ARG A 19 -7.74 6.48 -5.34
CA ARG A 19 -8.86 7.15 -4.69
C ARG A 19 -8.40 7.85 -3.40
N PRO A 20 -9.10 8.93 -2.98
CA PRO A 20 -8.79 9.60 -1.72
C PRO A 20 -8.80 8.63 -0.54
N VAL A 21 -7.77 8.71 0.29
CA VAL A 21 -7.66 7.94 1.53
C VAL A 21 -8.38 8.71 2.63
N SER A 22 -9.17 8.00 3.44
CA SER A 22 -9.83 8.63 4.59
C SER A 22 -8.84 8.93 5.70
N GLU A 23 -9.06 10.01 6.47
CA GLU A 23 -8.24 10.35 7.65
C GLU A 23 -8.14 9.20 8.66
N LYS A 24 -9.21 8.40 8.78
CA LYS A 24 -9.21 7.21 9.63
C LYS A 24 -8.21 6.17 9.11
N THR A 25 -8.25 5.89 7.81
CA THR A 25 -7.35 4.92 7.17
C THR A 25 -5.90 5.39 7.23
N SER A 26 -5.61 6.65 6.91
CA SER A 26 -4.26 7.19 6.95
C SER A 26 -3.67 7.15 8.36
N ARG A 27 -4.45 7.52 9.39
CA ARG A 27 -4.05 7.40 10.79
C ARG A 27 -3.77 5.94 11.17
N GLN A 28 -4.59 5.01 10.72
CA GLN A 28 -4.41 3.59 11.03
C GLN A 28 -3.15 3.01 10.36
N MET A 29 -2.89 3.36 9.10
CA MET A 29 -1.65 2.97 8.41
C MET A 29 -0.42 3.52 9.12
N ARG A 30 -0.42 4.82 9.46
CA ARG A 30 0.66 5.46 10.23
C ARG A 30 0.88 4.75 11.56
N TYR A 31 -0.19 4.49 12.31
CA TYR A 31 -0.11 3.77 13.59
C TYR A 31 0.54 2.40 13.44
N TYR A 32 0.18 1.59 12.44
CA TYR A 32 0.78 0.27 12.29
C TYR A 32 2.24 0.30 11.90
N VAL A 33 2.65 1.26 11.06
CA VAL A 33 4.07 1.44 10.71
C VAL A 33 4.87 1.92 11.93
N ASP A 34 4.34 2.87 12.69
CA ASP A 34 4.96 3.39 13.91
C ASP A 34 5.05 2.33 15.02
N ASP A 35 4.00 1.52 15.20
CA ASP A 35 3.93 0.43 16.19
C ASP A 35 4.87 -0.72 15.81
N TYR A 36 5.03 -0.99 14.50
CA TYR A 36 6.05 -1.90 13.99
C TYR A 36 7.47 -1.36 14.22
N GLY A 37 7.62 -0.03 14.30
CA GLY A 37 8.86 0.64 14.66
C GLY A 37 9.88 0.71 13.52
N ALA A 38 9.43 0.78 12.27
CA ALA A 38 10.31 0.79 11.09
C ALA A 38 10.00 1.94 10.11
N VAL A 39 11.00 2.29 9.31
CA VAL A 39 10.87 3.26 8.22
C VAL A 39 10.67 2.51 6.92
N LEU A 40 9.57 2.78 6.21
CA LEU A 40 9.28 2.16 4.92
C LEU A 40 10.32 2.56 3.86
N ALA A 41 10.83 1.58 3.14
CA ALA A 41 11.70 1.76 1.99
C ALA A 41 10.90 1.78 0.68
N LYS A 42 11.56 2.23 -0.39
CA LYS A 42 11.03 2.06 -1.76
C LYS A 42 10.95 0.57 -2.08
N LEU A 43 9.89 0.17 -2.78
CA LEU A 43 9.70 -1.22 -3.17
C LEU A 43 10.79 -1.66 -4.15
N PRO A 44 11.62 -2.65 -3.79
CA PRO A 44 12.57 -3.23 -4.72
C PRO A 44 11.84 -4.21 -5.66
N PRO A 45 12.42 -4.59 -6.83
CA PRO A 45 11.80 -5.52 -7.78
C PRO A 45 11.36 -6.86 -7.15
N GLU A 46 12.04 -7.29 -6.10
CA GLU A 46 11.78 -8.52 -5.35
C GLU A 46 10.42 -8.53 -4.65
N ALA A 47 9.87 -7.36 -4.29
CA ALA A 47 8.55 -7.25 -3.66
C ALA A 47 7.44 -7.91 -4.51
N TRP A 48 7.58 -7.85 -5.84
CA TRP A 48 6.60 -8.40 -6.78
C TRP A 48 6.63 -9.93 -6.88
N GLN A 49 7.68 -10.58 -6.38
CA GLN A 49 7.80 -12.05 -6.41
C GLN A 49 6.93 -12.72 -5.34
N THR A 50 6.61 -12.00 -4.27
CA THR A 50 5.89 -12.51 -3.10
C THR A 50 4.54 -11.83 -2.87
N SER A 51 4.32 -10.67 -3.51
CA SER A 51 3.02 -10.00 -3.59
C SER A 51 1.98 -10.88 -4.28
N VAL A 52 0.73 -10.80 -3.82
CA VAL A 52 -0.37 -11.62 -4.33
C VAL A 52 -1.51 -10.74 -4.83
N CYS A 53 -2.20 -11.23 -5.86
CA CYS A 53 -3.47 -10.66 -6.29
C CYS A 53 -4.47 -11.78 -6.55
N GLN A 54 -5.73 -11.53 -6.18
CA GLN A 54 -6.83 -12.44 -6.39
C GLN A 54 -7.98 -11.69 -7.04
N TRP A 55 -8.53 -12.25 -8.11
CA TRP A 55 -9.75 -11.72 -8.69
C TRP A 55 -10.93 -12.00 -7.75
N MET A 56 -11.61 -10.94 -7.38
CA MET A 56 -12.89 -10.94 -6.68
C MET A 56 -13.97 -10.49 -7.65
N GLU A 57 -15.23 -10.72 -7.31
CA GLU A 57 -16.35 -10.28 -8.14
C GLU A 57 -16.34 -8.75 -8.32
N GLY A 58 -15.78 -8.28 -9.44
CA GLY A 58 -15.72 -6.87 -9.85
C GLY A 58 -14.46 -6.09 -9.45
N TYR A 59 -13.46 -6.72 -8.82
CA TYR A 59 -12.17 -6.07 -8.48
C TYR A 59 -11.07 -7.09 -8.22
N TRP A 60 -9.81 -6.66 -8.30
CA TRP A 60 -8.68 -7.42 -7.77
C TRP A 60 -8.45 -7.04 -6.31
N ASP A 61 -8.39 -8.03 -5.44
CA ASP A 61 -7.86 -7.88 -4.09
C ASP A 61 -6.35 -8.11 -4.15
N VAL A 62 -5.57 -7.13 -3.71
CA VAL A 62 -4.12 -7.10 -3.89
C VAL A 62 -3.45 -6.88 -2.55
N LEU A 63 -2.42 -7.67 -2.30
CA LEU A 63 -1.54 -7.55 -1.15
C LEU A 63 -0.11 -7.38 -1.67
N VAL A 64 0.49 -6.23 -1.39
CA VAL A 64 1.86 -5.91 -1.78
C VAL A 64 2.75 -5.96 -0.55
N ASP A 65 3.76 -6.83 -0.56
CA ASP A 65 4.71 -6.91 0.55
C ASP A 65 5.56 -5.63 0.62
N LEU A 66 5.68 -5.06 1.82
CA LEU A 66 6.42 -3.83 2.06
C LEU A 66 7.84 -4.14 2.51
N TYR A 67 8.71 -3.15 2.32
CA TYR A 67 10.11 -3.22 2.69
C TYR A 67 10.43 -2.07 3.63
N VAL A 68 11.39 -2.26 4.50
CA VAL A 68 11.88 -1.28 5.46
C VAL A 68 13.37 -1.05 5.28
N VAL A 69 13.84 0.14 5.69
CA VAL A 69 15.22 0.58 5.43
C VAL A 69 16.27 -0.30 6.11
N ASP A 70 15.99 -0.79 7.32
CA ASP A 70 17.00 -1.44 8.16
C ASP A 70 17.28 -2.91 7.80
N GLU A 71 16.25 -3.68 7.43
CA GLU A 71 16.35 -5.13 7.19
C GLU A 71 15.89 -5.57 5.78
N GLY A 72 15.31 -4.66 4.99
CA GLY A 72 14.76 -5.00 3.68
C GLY A 72 13.35 -5.55 3.80
N ALA A 73 13.13 -6.82 3.44
CA ALA A 73 11.79 -7.40 3.47
C ALA A 73 11.24 -7.40 4.90
N SER A 74 9.99 -6.97 5.07
CA SER A 74 9.33 -6.96 6.38
C SER A 74 8.05 -7.80 6.36
N ASP A 75 7.46 -7.99 7.54
CA ASP A 75 6.14 -8.62 7.68
C ASP A 75 4.99 -7.63 7.40
N LEU A 76 5.28 -6.40 6.98
CA LEU A 76 4.25 -5.43 6.61
C LEU A 76 3.77 -5.67 5.19
N ALA A 77 2.47 -5.49 4.96
CA ALA A 77 1.88 -5.55 3.63
C ALA A 77 0.85 -4.43 3.42
N LEU A 78 0.81 -3.91 2.20
CA LEU A 78 -0.19 -2.97 1.73
C LEU A 78 -1.37 -3.75 1.12
N GLU A 79 -2.54 -3.60 1.73
CA GLU A 79 -3.80 -4.10 1.19
C GLU A 79 -4.45 -3.00 0.33
N LEU A 80 -4.76 -3.34 -0.92
CA LEU A 80 -5.49 -2.45 -1.83
C LEU A 80 -6.43 -3.23 -2.74
N ARG A 81 -7.45 -2.54 -3.25
CA ARG A 81 -8.35 -3.06 -4.27
C ARG A 81 -8.12 -2.33 -5.58
N VAL A 82 -8.13 -3.08 -6.68
CA VAL A 82 -7.98 -2.53 -8.03
C VAL A 82 -9.25 -2.78 -8.82
N TYR A 83 -9.86 -1.70 -9.31
CA TYR A 83 -11.07 -1.72 -10.11
C TYR A 83 -10.73 -1.35 -11.55
N GLU A 84 -11.36 -2.04 -12.51
CA GLU A 84 -11.35 -1.58 -13.90
C GLU A 84 -12.20 -0.30 -14.03
N ALA A 85 -11.66 0.72 -14.68
CA ALA A 85 -12.28 2.03 -14.80
C ALA A 85 -12.12 2.57 -16.22
N GLY A 86 -13.03 2.19 -17.12
CA GLY A 86 -13.13 2.80 -18.45
C GLY A 86 -11.89 2.67 -19.34
N GLY A 87 -11.15 1.57 -19.22
CA GLY A 87 -9.90 1.33 -19.96
C GLY A 87 -8.62 1.60 -19.17
N ASP A 88 -8.76 2.04 -17.92
CA ASP A 88 -7.66 2.21 -16.95
C ASP A 88 -8.00 1.49 -15.62
N TYR A 89 -7.23 1.75 -14.57
CA TYR A 89 -7.43 1.20 -13.23
C TYR A 89 -7.66 2.28 -12.17
N ALA A 90 -8.56 1.98 -11.23
CA ALA A 90 -8.74 2.76 -10.02
C ALA A 90 -8.29 1.95 -8.80
N PHE A 91 -7.45 2.54 -7.96
CA PHE A 91 -6.84 1.91 -6.79
C PHE A 91 -7.49 2.45 -5.52
N ASP A 92 -8.00 1.56 -4.67
CA ASP A 92 -8.55 1.87 -3.35
C ASP A 92 -7.62 1.32 -2.27
N ILE A 93 -6.88 2.20 -1.60
CA ILE A 93 -5.97 1.81 -0.51
C ILE A 93 -6.80 1.45 0.72
N ARG A 94 -6.62 0.24 1.23
CA ARG A 94 -7.40 -0.28 2.35
C ARG A 94 -6.69 -0.07 3.66
N LEU A 95 -5.46 -0.59 3.77
CA LEU A 95 -4.70 -0.60 5.01
C LEU A 95 -3.24 -1.02 4.76
N ILE A 96 -2.35 -0.71 5.72
CA ILE A 96 -1.06 -1.37 5.92
C ILE A 96 -1.19 -2.21 7.18
N CYS A 97 -0.93 -3.51 7.10
CA CYS A 97 -1.02 -4.42 8.24
C CYS A 97 0.20 -5.33 8.32
N VAL A 98 0.35 -5.99 9.47
CA VAL A 98 1.30 -7.08 9.64
C VAL A 98 0.67 -8.37 9.12
N ARG A 99 1.44 -9.14 8.36
CA ARG A 99 1.04 -10.42 7.75
C ARG A 99 1.19 -11.60 8.71
#